data_AF-A0A399H222-F1
#
_entry.id   AF-A0A399H222-F1
#
_cell.length_a   1.000
_cell.length_b   1.000
_cell.length_c   1.000
_cell.angle_alpha   90.00
_cell.angle_beta   90.00
_cell.angle_gamma   90.00
#
_symmetry.space_group_name_H-M   'P 1'
#
loop_
_entity.id
_entity.type
_entity.pdbx_description
1 polymer ?
#
loop_
_entity_poly.entity_id
_entity_poly.type
_entity_poly.pdbx_seq_one_letter_code
_entity_poly.pdbx_strand_id
1 'polypeptide(L)'
;MSHPSAESVNGPCFSYGSAPRLLPWAGFGGKPAYLVTDSRVPGALSRLADTVESVQLGMGADLVGHAEALLDDPEAARGELRFLSARLTESLREVLRVAESRGARLAAAAYGGTTSCDAREPDDERRPGA
;
A
#
# COMPACT_ATOMS: atom_id res chain seq x y z
N MET A 1 22.28 44.83 25.95
CA MET A 1 22.38 44.05 24.70
C MET A 1 22.30 42.58 25.09
N SER A 2 21.08 42.05 25.11
CA SER A 2 20.81 40.68 25.55
C SER A 2 21.01 39.73 24.37
N HIS A 3 21.86 38.72 24.55
CA HIS A 3 21.96 37.59 23.63
C HIS A 3 20.69 36.73 23.74
N PRO A 4 20.12 36.23 22.63
CA PRO A 4 19.04 35.27 22.69
C PRO A 4 19.60 33.87 22.97
N SER A 5 19.07 33.22 24.00
CA SER A 5 19.26 31.79 24.27
C SER A 5 18.79 30.97 23.08
N ALA A 6 19.64 30.06 22.62
CA ALA A 6 19.26 29.02 21.67
C ALA A 6 18.36 28.00 22.39
N GLU A 7 17.05 28.17 22.28
CA GLU A 7 16.10 27.09 22.57
C GLU A 7 16.30 26.00 21.51
N SER A 8 16.89 24.90 21.95
CA SER A 8 16.95 23.65 21.20
C SER A 8 15.51 23.20 20.95
N VAL A 9 15.03 23.40 19.71
CA VAL A 9 13.75 22.87 19.25
C VAL A 9 13.92 21.36 19.08
N ASN A 10 13.79 20.61 20.16
CA ASN A 10 13.42 19.19 20.11
C ASN A 10 11.95 19.10 19.67
N GLY A 11 11.70 19.43 18.40
CA GLY A 11 10.43 19.09 17.77
C GLY A 11 10.32 17.57 17.70
N PRO A 12 9.13 16.99 17.92
CA PRO A 12 8.95 15.56 17.75
C PRO A 12 9.42 15.19 16.33
N CYS A 13 10.23 14.14 16.24
CA CYS A 13 10.60 13.55 14.96
C CYS A 13 9.31 13.04 14.33
N PHE A 14 8.64 13.90 13.56
CA PHE A 14 7.55 13.50 12.70
C PHE A 14 8.18 12.57 11.67
N SER A 15 8.10 11.26 11.94
CA SER A 15 8.25 10.26 10.89
C SER A 15 7.32 10.73 9.77
N TYR A 16 7.89 11.17 8.65
CA TYR A 16 7.12 11.49 7.46
C TYR A 16 6.20 10.30 7.21
N GLY A 17 4.90 10.53 7.33
CA GLY A 17 3.90 9.47 7.34
C GLY A 17 4.07 8.58 6.13
N SER A 18 3.90 7.27 6.33
CA SER A 18 3.87 6.33 5.21
C SER A 18 2.87 6.83 4.17
N ALA A 19 3.23 6.75 2.89
CA ALA A 19 2.32 7.12 1.81
C ALA A 19 0.95 6.42 1.98
N PRO A 20 -0.17 7.11 1.69
CA PRO A 20 -1.50 6.53 1.83
C PRO A 20 -1.61 5.25 0.99
N ARG A 21 -2.10 4.16 1.60
CA ARG A 21 -2.36 2.89 0.91
C ARG A 21 -3.74 2.94 0.26
N LEU A 22 -3.80 2.75 -1.04
CA LEU A 22 -5.06 2.47 -1.74
C LEU A 22 -5.61 1.10 -1.29
N LEU A 23 -6.89 1.05 -0.93
CA LEU A 23 -7.56 -0.19 -0.52
C LEU A 23 -8.11 -0.96 -1.74
N PRO A 24 -8.16 -2.30 -1.68
CA PRO A 24 -8.62 -3.12 -2.82
C PRO A 24 -10.15 -3.08 -3.02
N TRP A 25 -10.90 -2.50 -2.08
CA TRP A 25 -12.32 -2.22 -2.21
C TRP A 25 -12.58 -0.74 -2.51
N ALA A 26 -13.69 -0.47 -3.19
CA ALA A 26 -14.17 0.89 -3.37
C ALA A 26 -14.76 1.43 -2.06
N GLY A 27 -14.59 2.72 -1.83
CA GLY A 27 -15.34 3.47 -0.83
C GLY A 27 -16.76 3.80 -1.31
N PHE A 28 -17.45 4.61 -0.51
CA PHE A 28 -18.81 5.02 -0.81
C PHE A 28 -18.94 5.69 -2.19
N GLY A 29 -19.96 5.28 -2.96
CA GLY A 29 -20.19 5.79 -4.31
C GLY A 29 -19.15 5.37 -5.35
N GLY A 30 -18.40 4.29 -5.12
CA GLY A 30 -17.41 3.77 -6.08
C GLY A 30 -16.08 4.52 -6.09
N LYS A 31 -15.88 5.48 -5.18
CA LYS A 31 -14.64 6.27 -5.10
C LYS A 31 -13.49 5.43 -4.52
N PRO A 32 -12.23 5.68 -4.91
CA PRO A 32 -11.07 5.06 -4.27
C PRO A 32 -11.07 5.30 -2.75
N ALA A 33 -10.75 4.27 -1.97
CA ALA A 33 -10.60 4.38 -0.52
C ALA A 33 -9.12 4.27 -0.13
N TYR A 34 -8.68 5.12 0.79
CA TYR A 34 -7.28 5.18 1.22
C TYR A 34 -7.14 4.93 2.71
N LEU A 35 -6.08 4.23 3.09
CA LEU A 35 -5.66 4.00 4.46
C LEU A 35 -4.36 4.78 4.72
N VAL A 36 -4.40 5.74 5.64
CA VAL A 36 -3.23 6.48 6.11
C VAL A 36 -2.75 5.83 7.42
N THR A 37 -1.48 5.47 7.51
CA THR A 37 -0.88 4.92 8.75
C THR A 37 0.38 5.68 9.11
N ASP A 38 0.53 5.99 10.39
CA ASP A 38 1.71 6.64 10.98
C ASP A 38 2.78 5.63 11.44
N SER A 39 2.45 4.35 11.48
CA SER A 39 3.33 3.29 12.00
C SER A 39 4.05 2.52 10.89
N ARG A 40 5.30 2.14 11.17
CA ARG A 40 6.12 1.24 10.32
C ARG A 40 5.60 -0.20 10.28
N VAL A 41 4.72 -0.59 11.21
CA VAL A 41 4.18 -1.96 11.32
C VAL A 41 2.77 -2.02 10.71
N PRO A 42 2.45 -3.03 9.86
CA PRO A 42 1.12 -3.15 9.29
C PRO A 42 0.02 -3.31 10.36
N GLY A 43 -0.92 -2.36 10.39
CA GLY A 43 -2.12 -2.42 11.24
C GLY A 43 -3.15 -3.44 10.76
N ALA A 44 -4.24 -3.62 11.53
CA ALA A 44 -5.30 -4.59 11.22
C ALA A 44 -5.96 -4.37 9.84
N LEU A 45 -6.21 -3.12 9.46
CA LEU A 45 -6.76 -2.78 8.14
C LEU A 45 -5.79 -3.08 7.00
N SER A 46 -4.48 -2.99 7.25
CA SER A 46 -3.46 -3.34 6.26
C SER A 46 -3.48 -4.84 5.97
N ARG A 47 -3.57 -5.67 7.03
CA ARG A 47 -3.72 -7.12 6.89
C ARG A 47 -5.04 -7.51 6.23
N LEU A 48 -6.13 -6.84 6.58
CA LEU A 48 -7.42 -7.04 5.91
C LEU A 48 -7.33 -6.74 4.41
N ALA A 49 -6.66 -5.64 4.05
CA ALA A 49 -6.40 -5.31 2.66
C ALA A 49 -5.57 -6.39 1.96
N ASP A 50 -4.52 -6.92 2.58
CA ASP A 50 -3.73 -8.03 2.00
C ASP A 50 -4.58 -9.30 1.80
N THR A 51 -5.47 -9.63 2.75
CA THR A 51 -6.41 -10.74 2.61
C THR A 51 -7.37 -10.53 1.45
N VAL A 52 -7.98 -9.35 1.34
CA VAL A 52 -8.94 -9.06 0.25
C VAL A 52 -8.23 -9.07 -1.11
N GLU A 53 -7.02 -8.52 -1.21
CA GLU A 53 -6.19 -8.63 -2.42
C GLU A 53 -6.01 -10.11 -2.80
N SER A 54 -5.65 -10.97 -1.85
CA SER A 54 -5.45 -12.41 -2.10
C SER A 54 -6.73 -13.09 -2.59
N VAL A 55 -7.87 -12.77 -1.99
CA VAL A 55 -9.17 -13.34 -2.40
C VAL A 55 -9.55 -12.88 -3.80
N GLN A 56 -9.41 -11.59 -4.13
CA GLN A 56 -9.69 -11.06 -5.47
C GLN A 56 -8.81 -11.70 -6.54
N LEU A 57 -7.50 -11.87 -6.27
CA LEU A 57 -6.60 -12.53 -7.21
C LEU A 57 -6.94 -14.02 -7.39
N GLY A 58 -7.32 -14.72 -6.32
CA GLY A 58 -7.78 -16.10 -6.39
C GLY A 58 -9.04 -16.25 -7.23
N MET A 59 -10.07 -15.43 -6.98
CA MET A 59 -11.29 -15.42 -7.78
C MET A 59 -11.02 -15.08 -9.26
N GLY A 60 -10.06 -14.20 -9.53
CA GLY A 60 -9.64 -13.89 -10.90
C GLY A 60 -8.99 -15.10 -11.59
N ALA A 61 -8.14 -15.85 -10.88
CA ALA A 61 -7.54 -17.07 -11.41
C ALA A 61 -8.60 -18.15 -11.71
N ASP A 62 -9.56 -18.35 -10.79
CA ASP A 62 -10.67 -19.29 -11.00
C ASP A 62 -11.52 -18.89 -12.21
N LEU A 63 -11.77 -17.59 -12.38
CA LEU A 63 -12.53 -17.07 -13.53
C LEU A 63 -11.79 -17.26 -14.85
N VAL A 64 -10.46 -17.13 -14.87
CA VAL A 64 -9.65 -17.44 -16.06
C VAL A 64 -9.77 -18.92 -16.42
N GLY A 65 -9.69 -19.82 -15.44
CA GLY A 65 -9.89 -21.26 -15.70
C GLY A 65 -11.28 -21.57 -16.27
N HIS A 66 -12.33 -20.89 -15.77
CA HIS A 66 -13.66 -21.02 -16.35
C HIS A 66 -13.76 -20.43 -17.77
N ALA A 67 -13.04 -19.35 -18.04
CA ALA A 67 -12.99 -18.76 -19.37
C ALA A 67 -12.35 -19.70 -20.39
N GLU A 68 -11.23 -20.33 -20.03
CA GLU A 68 -10.56 -21.32 -20.88
C GLU A 68 -11.52 -22.48 -21.21
N ALA A 69 -12.17 -23.06 -20.20
CA ALA A 69 -13.12 -24.15 -20.39
C ALA A 69 -14.30 -23.76 -21.30
N LEU A 70 -14.85 -22.55 -21.16
CA LEU A 70 -15.98 -22.09 -21.98
C LEU A 70 -15.55 -21.77 -23.43
N LEU A 71 -14.32 -21.27 -23.63
CA LEU A 71 -13.79 -20.98 -24.96
C LEU A 71 -13.45 -22.25 -25.75
N ASP A 72 -13.14 -23.35 -25.06
CA ASP A 72 -12.91 -24.66 -25.65
C ASP A 72 -14.21 -25.39 -26.06
N ASP A 73 -15.38 -24.92 -25.59
CA ASP A 73 -16.69 -25.47 -25.96
C ASP A 73 -17.22 -24.81 -27.26
N PRO A 74 -17.27 -25.54 -28.40
CA PRO A 74 -17.77 -24.99 -29.65
C PRO A 74 -19.29 -24.70 -29.64
N GLU A 75 -20.03 -25.27 -28.70
CA GLU A 75 -21.48 -25.07 -28.55
C GLU A 75 -21.83 -23.97 -27.54
N ALA A 76 -20.83 -23.30 -26.95
CA ALA A 76 -21.02 -22.25 -25.97
C ALA A 76 -21.97 -21.15 -26.47
N ALA A 77 -23.00 -20.86 -25.69
CA ALA A 77 -24.02 -19.92 -26.10
C ALA A 77 -23.49 -18.47 -26.07
N ARG A 78 -23.96 -17.63 -26.99
CA ARG A 78 -23.62 -16.20 -27.03
C ARG A 78 -23.90 -15.47 -25.71
N GLY A 79 -24.93 -15.90 -24.97
CA GLY A 79 -25.27 -15.36 -23.66
C GLY A 79 -24.20 -15.65 -22.60
N GLU A 80 -23.66 -16.87 -22.60
CA GLU A 80 -22.61 -17.32 -21.68
C GLU A 80 -21.31 -16.57 -21.96
N LEU A 81 -20.93 -16.41 -23.23
CA LEU A 81 -19.76 -15.62 -23.63
C LEU A 81 -19.89 -14.14 -23.23
N ARG A 82 -21.09 -13.55 -23.36
CA ARG A 82 -21.36 -12.17 -22.90
C ARG A 82 -21.25 -12.05 -21.39
N PHE A 83 -21.81 -12.99 -20.65
CA PHE A 83 -21.73 -13.03 -19.20
C PHE A 83 -20.27 -13.17 -18.74
N LEU A 84 -19.54 -14.12 -19.31
CA LEU A 84 -18.11 -14.33 -19.04
C LEU A 84 -17.30 -13.05 -19.32
N SER A 85 -17.53 -12.39 -20.45
CA SER A 85 -16.85 -11.14 -20.79
C SER A 85 -17.10 -10.03 -19.75
N ALA A 86 -18.33 -9.92 -19.25
CA ALA A 86 -18.67 -8.96 -18.19
C ALA A 86 -17.92 -9.28 -16.88
N ARG A 87 -17.90 -10.56 -16.48
CA ARG A 87 -17.19 -11.02 -15.28
C ARG A 87 -15.68 -10.82 -15.39
N LEU A 88 -15.09 -11.10 -16.55
CA LEU A 88 -13.66 -10.87 -16.80
C LEU A 88 -13.34 -9.38 -16.70
N THR A 89 -14.20 -8.51 -17.24
CA THR A 89 -14.02 -7.05 -17.14
C THR A 89 -14.07 -6.58 -15.69
N GLU A 90 -14.98 -7.12 -14.87
CA GLU A 90 -15.04 -6.82 -13.44
C GLU A 90 -13.78 -7.27 -12.71
N SER A 91 -13.35 -8.52 -12.91
CA SER A 91 -12.15 -9.07 -12.27
C SER A 91 -10.88 -8.30 -12.67
N LEU A 92 -10.74 -7.93 -13.96
CA LEU A 92 -9.61 -7.12 -14.42
C LEU A 92 -9.55 -5.75 -13.72
N ARG A 93 -10.69 -5.11 -13.45
CA ARG A 93 -10.71 -3.84 -12.69
C ARG A 93 -10.24 -4.04 -11.25
N GLU A 94 -10.59 -5.16 -10.62
CA GLU A 94 -10.09 -5.51 -9.28
C GLU A 94 -8.57 -5.75 -9.31
N VAL A 95 -8.08 -6.55 -10.25
CA VAL A 95 -6.64 -6.83 -10.42
C VAL A 95 -5.83 -5.55 -10.65
N LEU A 96 -6.33 -4.63 -11.50
CA LEU A 96 -5.68 -3.34 -11.74
C LEU A 96 -5.57 -2.51 -10.46
N ARG A 97 -6.62 -2.50 -9.62
CA ARG A 97 -6.59 -1.80 -8.33
C ARG A 97 -5.59 -2.42 -7.35
N VAL A 98 -5.51 -3.75 -7.31
CA VAL A 98 -4.50 -4.46 -6.51
C VAL A 98 -3.09 -4.10 -6.97
N ALA A 99 -2.86 -4.08 -8.29
CA ALA A 99 -1.58 -3.72 -8.88
C ALA A 99 -1.17 -2.27 -8.55
N GLU A 100 -2.11 -1.32 -8.66
CA GLU A 100 -1.90 0.08 -8.28
C GLU A 100 -1.55 0.23 -6.80
N SER A 101 -2.31 -0.44 -5.92
CA SER A 101 -2.06 -0.43 -4.48
C SER A 101 -0.66 -0.95 -4.13
N ARG A 102 -0.26 -2.08 -4.72
CA ARG A 102 1.07 -2.66 -4.52
C ARG A 102 2.18 -1.78 -5.10
N GLY A 103 1.97 -1.22 -6.29
CA GLY A 103 2.92 -0.30 -6.92
C GLY A 103 3.19 0.94 -6.07
N ALA A 104 2.15 1.57 -5.53
CA ALA A 104 2.28 2.71 -4.63
C ALA A 104 3.05 2.36 -3.34
N ARG A 105 2.79 1.18 -2.75
CA ARG A 105 3.54 0.71 -1.57
C ARG A 105 5.02 0.47 -1.86
N LEU A 106 5.33 -0.13 -3.02
CA LEU A 106 6.71 -0.38 -3.45
C LEU A 106 7.47 0.93 -3.71
N ALA A 107 6.83 1.90 -4.37
CA ALA A 107 7.41 3.23 -4.58
C ALA A 107 7.68 3.95 -3.25
N ALA A 108 6.73 3.91 -2.31
CA ALA A 108 6.91 4.51 -0.99
C ALA A 108 8.08 3.88 -0.21
N ALA A 109 8.24 2.55 -0.29
CA ALA A 109 9.37 1.86 0.31
C ALA A 109 10.72 2.25 -0.34
N ALA A 110 10.74 2.45 -1.66
CA ALA A 110 11.95 2.84 -2.39
C ALA A 110 12.38 4.30 -2.11
N TYR A 111 11.43 5.22 -1.99
CA TYR A 111 11.70 6.65 -1.73
C TYR A 111 11.79 7.01 -0.24
N GLY A 112 11.31 6.16 0.67
CA GLY A 112 11.36 6.34 2.13
C GLY A 112 12.61 5.75 2.82
N GLY A 113 13.64 5.41 2.05
CA GLY A 113 14.87 4.80 2.55
C GLY A 113 15.72 5.74 3.41
N THR A 114 15.76 5.44 4.71
CA THR A 114 16.77 5.86 5.71
C THR A 114 17.08 7.35 5.81
N THR A 115 16.30 8.09 6.61
CA THR A 115 16.94 9.00 7.57
C THR A 115 17.28 8.16 8.80
N SER A 116 18.53 7.69 8.90
CA SER A 116 19.06 7.31 10.20
C SER A 116 19.00 8.56 11.06
N CYS A 117 18.36 8.46 12.22
CA CYS A 117 18.64 9.41 13.28
C CYS A 117 20.10 9.15 13.66
N ASP A 118 21.04 9.92 13.14
CA ASP A 118 22.35 10.05 13.75
C ASP A 118 22.12 10.59 15.16
N ALA A 119 22.07 9.67 16.13
CA ALA A 119 22.32 10.02 17.51
C ALA A 119 23.78 10.48 17.53
N ARG A 120 23.98 11.80 17.57
CA ARG A 120 25.28 12.37 17.89
C ARG A 120 25.67 11.82 19.27
N GLU A 121 26.57 10.84 19.27
CA GLU A 121 27.18 10.33 20.49
C GLU A 121 27.75 11.54 21.25
N PRO A 122 27.45 11.72 22.54
CA PRO A 122 27.99 12.85 23.29
C PRO A 122 29.51 12.71 23.34
N ASP A 123 30.23 13.74 22.88
CA ASP A 123 31.69 13.86 23.03
C ASP A 123 32.05 13.67 24.51
N ASP A 124 32.56 12.48 24.84
CA ASP A 124 33.31 12.23 26.08
C ASP A 124 34.70 12.82 25.93
N GLU A 125 34.81 14.15 25.91
CA GLU A 125 36.12 14.79 25.94
C GLU A 125 36.09 16.17 26.62
N ARG A 126 36.15 16.14 27.96
CA ARG A 126 36.89 17.17 28.71
C ARG A 126 37.49 16.62 30.00
N ARG A 127 38.61 15.91 29.86
CA ARG A 127 39.75 16.10 30.77
C ARG A 127 40.67 17.15 30.16
N PRO A 128 41.04 18.19 30.93
CA PRO A 128 42.36 18.23 31.55
C PRO A 128 42.25 18.74 33.01
N GLY A 129 43.11 18.43 33.98
CA GLY A 129 44.55 18.21 33.96
C GLY A 129 45.19 19.19 34.97
N ALA A 130 46.04 18.67 35.85
CA ALA A 130 46.78 19.30 36.97
C ALA A 130 46.05 19.44 38.31
#